data_AF-A0A929QYU9-F1
#
_entry.id   AF-A0A929QYU9-F1
#
_cell.length_a   1.000
_cell.length_b   1.000
_cell.length_c   1.000
_cell.angle_alpha   90.00
_cell.angle_beta   90.00
_cell.angle_gamma   90.00
#
_symmetry.space_group_name_H-M   'P 1'
#
loop_
_entity.id
_entity.type
_entity.pdbx_description
1 polymer ?
#
loop_
_entity_poly.entity_id
_entity_poly.type
_entity_poly.pdbx_seq_one_letter_code
_entity_poly.pdbx_strand_id
1 'polypeptide(L)'
;MSHVKDGVELLDAKPVPRPGRWVGAGVVAVIVAMAVHGLVTNPNYQWSTVWAWLFSQSIMSGVLFTIILTVLAMLIGTALAITMAIMRQSINPVLKWVATAYIWFFRGTPIYTQLIFWSLLPTLYPKLSLGIPFGPEFVTFETAAYFTPFWMAFVGLGLN
;
A
#
# COMPACT_ATOMS: atom_id res chain seq x y z
N MET A 1 -19.85 21.52 52.67
CA MET A 1 -18.69 21.85 53.53
C MET A 1 -17.59 22.33 52.60
N SER A 2 -17.35 23.64 52.53
CA SER A 2 -16.31 24.23 51.68
C SER A 2 -14.93 23.82 52.19
N HIS A 3 -14.09 23.27 51.31
CA HIS A 3 -12.69 22.98 51.60
C HIS A 3 -11.91 24.29 51.62
N VAL A 4 -11.73 24.88 52.80
CA VAL A 4 -10.89 26.07 52.99
C VAL A 4 -9.42 25.65 53.00
N LYS A 5 -8.62 26.22 52.10
CA LYS A 5 -7.16 26.07 52.07
C LYS A 5 -6.55 27.46 51.92
N ASP A 6 -5.63 27.81 52.83
CA ASP A 6 -4.87 29.07 52.81
C ASP A 6 -5.70 30.37 52.82
N GLY A 7 -6.79 30.42 53.62
CA GLY A 7 -7.52 31.66 53.91
C GLY A 7 -8.39 32.22 52.77
N VAL A 8 -8.50 31.51 51.65
CA VAL A 8 -9.38 31.87 50.52
C VAL A 8 -10.43 30.78 50.35
N GLU A 9 -11.70 31.17 50.29
CA GLU A 9 -12.80 30.24 50.04
C GLU A 9 -12.82 29.85 48.57
N LEU A 10 -12.44 28.59 48.26
CA LEU A 10 -12.47 28.07 46.90
C LEU A 10 -13.93 27.81 46.50
N LEU A 11 -14.38 28.45 45.42
CA LEU A 11 -15.67 28.16 44.79
C LEU A 11 -15.67 26.72 44.27
N ASP A 12 -16.48 25.85 44.87
CA ASP A 12 -16.74 24.50 44.37
C ASP A 12 -17.63 24.60 43.12
N ALA A 13 -16.99 24.81 41.97
CA ALA A 13 -17.65 25.02 40.70
C ALA A 13 -18.34 23.73 40.25
N LYS A 14 -19.66 23.65 40.48
CA LYS A 14 -20.51 22.57 39.96
C LYS A 14 -20.30 22.44 38.44
N PRO A 15 -19.96 21.23 37.92
CA PRO A 15 -19.74 21.06 36.49
C PRO A 15 -20.95 21.53 35.68
N VAL A 16 -20.72 22.44 34.72
CA VAL A 16 -21.78 22.95 33.84
C VAL A 16 -22.34 21.78 33.02
N PRO A 17 -23.64 21.45 33.12
CA PRO A 17 -24.21 20.40 32.29
C PRO A 17 -24.10 20.82 30.82
N ARG A 18 -23.56 19.94 29.97
CA ARG A 18 -23.37 20.17 28.52
C ARG A 18 -24.39 19.35 27.72
N PRO A 19 -25.71 19.67 27.78
CA PRO A 19 -26.76 18.88 27.13
C PRO A 19 -26.56 18.78 25.61
N GLY A 20 -25.94 19.79 24.99
CA GLY A 20 -25.62 19.78 23.55
C GLY A 20 -24.73 18.63 23.10
N ARG A 21 -23.86 18.08 23.98
CA ARG A 21 -23.05 16.89 23.66
C ARG A 21 -23.88 15.62 23.58
N TRP A 22 -24.87 15.49 24.46
CA TRP A 22 -25.78 14.34 24.48
C TRP A 22 -26.77 14.38 23.32
N VAL A 23 -27.28 15.57 22.98
CA VAL A 23 -28.11 15.75 21.79
C VAL A 23 -27.31 15.43 20.52
N GLY A 24 -26.08 15.94 20.40
CA GLY A 24 -25.19 15.62 19.27
C GLY A 24 -24.85 14.12 19.19
N ALA A 25 -24.55 13.48 20.32
CA ALA A 25 -24.33 12.04 20.36
C ALA A 25 -25.58 11.25 19.92
N GLY A 26 -26.77 11.69 20.33
CA GLY A 26 -28.03 11.10 19.88
C GLY A 26 -28.24 11.21 18.37
N VAL A 27 -27.98 12.39 17.79
CA VAL A 27 -28.07 12.60 16.34
C VAL A 27 -27.08 11.71 15.58
N VAL A 28 -25.83 11.63 16.02
CA VAL A 28 -24.82 10.76 15.40
C VAL A 28 -25.22 9.29 15.51
N ALA A 29 -25.71 8.86 16.68
CA ALA A 29 -26.17 7.49 16.87
C ALA A 29 -27.32 7.13 15.92
N VAL A 30 -28.28 8.04 15.71
CA VAL A 30 -29.37 7.84 14.75
C VAL A 30 -28.83 7.72 13.32
N ILE A 31 -27.91 8.60 12.90
CA ILE A 31 -27.31 8.54 11.55
C ILE A 31 -26.56 7.22 11.34
N VAL A 32 -25.76 6.79 12.32
CA VAL A 32 -25.05 5.51 12.26
C VAL A 32 -26.05 4.35 12.21
N ALA A 33 -27.11 4.37 13.01
CA ALA A 33 -28.15 3.35 12.98
C ALA A 33 -28.84 3.28 11.61
N MET A 34 -29.13 4.43 10.99
CA MET A 34 -29.68 4.49 9.62
C MET A 34 -28.71 3.93 8.59
N ALA A 35 -27.42 4.24 8.69
CA ALA A 35 -26.40 3.72 7.80
C ALA A 35 -26.25 2.19 7.95
N VAL A 36 -26.22 1.67 9.18
CA VAL A 36 -26.15 0.23 9.46
C VAL A 36 -27.41 -0.48 8.96
N HIS A 37 -28.59 0.09 9.19
CA HIS A 37 -29.84 -0.47 8.67
C HIS A 37 -29.80 -0.54 7.14
N GLY A 38 -29.38 0.54 6.46
CA GLY A 38 -29.21 0.55 5.00
C GLY A 38 -28.18 -0.49 4.53
N LEU A 39 -27.06 -0.65 5.24
CA LEU A 39 -26.02 -1.63 4.91
C LEU A 39 -26.53 -3.08 5.02
N VAL A 40 -27.27 -3.41 6.07
CA VAL A 40 -27.71 -4.78 6.33
C VAL A 40 -28.97 -5.16 5.54
N THR A 41 -29.93 -4.25 5.40
CA THR A 41 -31.26 -4.56 4.82
C THR A 41 -31.34 -4.33 3.32
N ASN A 42 -30.40 -3.60 2.72
CA ASN A 42 -30.48 -3.28 1.30
C ASN A 42 -30.19 -4.52 0.43
N PRO A 43 -31.17 -4.97 -0.38
CA PRO A 43 -31.04 -6.18 -1.20
C PRO A 43 -29.94 -6.06 -2.27
N ASN A 44 -29.53 -4.83 -2.64
CA ASN A 44 -28.46 -4.61 -3.62
C ASN A 44 -27.09 -5.06 -3.13
N TYR A 45 -26.85 -5.14 -1.82
CA TYR A 45 -25.57 -5.64 -1.28
C TYR A 45 -25.41 -7.15 -1.45
N GLN A 46 -26.50 -7.89 -1.67
CA GLN A 46 -26.48 -9.34 -1.93
C GLN A 46 -25.58 -10.10 -0.95
N TRP A 47 -25.81 -9.91 0.35
CA TRP A 47 -24.99 -10.50 1.42
C TRP A 47 -24.82 -12.02 1.28
N SER A 48 -25.82 -12.72 0.77
CA SER A 48 -25.73 -14.16 0.44
C SER A 48 -24.61 -14.47 -0.55
N THR A 49 -24.45 -13.65 -1.60
CA THR A 49 -23.39 -13.78 -2.61
C THR A 49 -22.04 -13.44 -1.99
N VAL A 50 -21.96 -12.39 -1.17
CA VAL A 50 -20.72 -12.02 -0.48
C VAL A 50 -20.21 -13.19 0.35
N TRP A 51 -21.04 -13.79 1.20
CA TRP A 51 -20.63 -14.92 2.03
C TRP A 51 -20.24 -16.16 1.23
N ALA A 52 -20.92 -16.43 0.11
CA ALA A 52 -20.61 -17.55 -0.77
C ALA A 52 -19.22 -17.39 -1.43
N TRP A 53 -18.86 -16.18 -1.84
CA TRP A 53 -17.62 -15.93 -2.57
C TRP A 53 -16.44 -15.56 -1.67
N LEU A 54 -16.67 -15.01 -0.47
CA LEU A 54 -15.63 -14.51 0.44
C LEU A 54 -14.53 -15.55 0.73
N PHE A 55 -14.93 -16.81 0.88
CA PHE A 55 -14.03 -17.94 1.14
C PHE A 55 -13.82 -18.85 -0.07
N SER A 56 -14.19 -18.40 -1.27
CA SER A 56 -13.91 -19.13 -2.50
C SER A 56 -12.41 -19.19 -2.76
N GLN A 57 -11.95 -20.26 -3.40
CA GLN A 57 -10.53 -20.47 -3.73
C GLN A 57 -9.95 -19.31 -4.57
N SER A 58 -10.75 -18.71 -5.46
CA SER A 58 -10.30 -17.60 -6.30
C SER A 58 -10.01 -16.33 -5.48
N ILE A 59 -10.90 -15.96 -4.56
CA ILE A 59 -10.69 -14.79 -3.69
C ILE A 59 -9.55 -15.04 -2.72
N MET A 60 -9.52 -16.22 -2.08
CA MET A 60 -8.47 -16.56 -1.11
C MET A 60 -7.09 -16.61 -1.76
N SER A 61 -7.00 -17.17 -2.97
CA SER A 61 -5.77 -17.17 -3.77
C SER A 61 -5.36 -15.75 -4.15
N GLY A 62 -6.29 -14.89 -4.56
CA GLY A 62 -6.03 -13.48 -4.83
C GLY A 62 -5.48 -12.73 -3.61
N VAL A 63 -6.10 -12.92 -2.44
CA VAL A 63 -5.62 -12.35 -1.17
C VAL A 63 -4.22 -12.85 -0.85
N LEU A 64 -3.97 -14.15 -0.99
CA LEU A 64 -2.64 -14.73 -0.77
C LEU A 64 -1.60 -14.13 -1.72
N PHE A 65 -1.93 -13.98 -3.01
CA PHE A 65 -1.06 -13.31 -3.98
C PHE A 65 -0.76 -11.87 -3.57
N THR A 66 -1.75 -11.09 -3.14
CA THR A 66 -1.53 -9.72 -2.66
C THR A 66 -0.60 -9.68 -1.44
N ILE A 67 -0.80 -10.59 -0.47
CA ILE A 67 0.05 -10.67 0.73
C ILE A 67 1.49 -11.00 0.33
N ILE A 68 1.69 -12.06 -0.46
CA ILE A 68 3.03 -12.47 -0.91
C ILE A 68 3.69 -11.33 -1.70
N LEU A 69 2.97 -10.73 -2.64
CA LEU A 69 3.45 -9.63 -3.46
C LEU A 69 3.89 -8.45 -2.59
N THR A 70 3.07 -8.06 -1.61
CA THR A 70 3.34 -6.95 -0.71
C THR A 70 4.58 -7.22 0.14
N VAL A 71 4.66 -8.40 0.76
CA VAL A 71 5.81 -8.78 1.58
C VAL A 71 7.10 -8.75 0.76
N LEU A 72 7.10 -9.40 -0.41
CA LEU A 72 8.27 -9.43 -1.28
C LEU A 72 8.64 -8.02 -1.75
N ALA A 73 7.68 -7.22 -2.21
CA ALA A 73 7.93 -5.86 -2.70
C ALA A 73 8.49 -4.97 -1.59
N MET A 74 7.96 -5.08 -0.36
CA MET A 74 8.49 -4.36 0.80
C MET A 74 9.91 -4.78 1.15
N LEU A 75 10.23 -6.08 1.09
CA LEU A 75 11.58 -6.57 1.38
C LEU A 75 12.59 -6.01 0.38
N ILE A 76 12.31 -6.10 -0.92
CA ILE A 76 13.20 -5.55 -1.96
C ILE A 76 13.26 -4.03 -1.89
N GLY A 77 12.11 -3.36 -1.80
CA GLY A 77 12.05 -1.90 -1.73
C GLY A 77 12.80 -1.35 -0.53
N THR A 78 12.70 -2.02 0.63
CA THR A 78 13.45 -1.64 1.84
C THR A 78 14.95 -1.88 1.67
N ALA A 79 15.35 -3.03 1.13
CA ALA A 79 16.76 -3.31 0.87
C ALA A 79 17.38 -2.28 -0.08
N LEU A 80 16.69 -1.99 -1.20
CA LEU A 80 17.11 -0.97 -2.16
C LEU A 80 17.14 0.42 -1.54
N ALA A 81 16.12 0.80 -0.75
CA ALA A 81 16.09 2.09 -0.07
C ALA A 81 17.27 2.28 0.87
N ILE A 82 17.62 1.25 1.66
CA ILE A 82 18.78 1.28 2.56
C ILE A 82 20.08 1.39 1.75
N THR A 83 20.26 0.57 0.71
CA THR A 83 21.45 0.64 -0.16
C THR A 83 21.61 2.03 -0.79
N MET A 84 20.52 2.59 -1.34
CA MET A 84 20.54 3.91 -1.96
C MET A 84 20.79 5.02 -0.94
N ALA A 85 20.25 4.91 0.28
CA ALA A 85 20.52 5.86 1.36
C ALA A 85 22.01 5.89 1.74
N ILE A 86 22.65 4.72 1.85
CA ILE A 86 24.08 4.60 2.12
C ILE A 86 24.90 5.18 0.95
N MET A 87 24.57 4.80 -0.30
CA MET A 87 25.27 5.30 -1.49
C MET A 87 25.17 6.82 -1.62
N ARG A 88 24.03 7.42 -1.27
CA ARG A 88 23.81 8.87 -1.33
C ARG A 88 24.63 9.65 -0.30
N GLN A 89 24.95 9.04 0.84
CA GLN A 89 25.85 9.63 1.86
C GLN A 89 27.34 9.39 1.56
N SER A 90 27.67 8.59 0.55
CA SER A 90 29.06 8.31 0.19
C SER A 90 29.78 9.56 -0.30
N ILE A 91 31.07 9.67 0.04
CA ILE A 91 31.99 10.70 -0.50
C ILE A 91 32.23 10.46 -2.00
N ASN A 92 32.12 9.21 -2.48
CA ASN A 92 32.33 8.90 -3.88
C ASN A 92 31.23 9.55 -4.74
N PRO A 93 31.58 10.49 -5.64
CA PRO A 93 30.61 11.20 -6.45
C PRO A 93 29.82 10.27 -7.36
N VAL A 94 30.41 9.17 -7.84
CA VAL A 94 29.74 8.21 -8.73
C VAL A 94 28.59 7.51 -7.99
N LEU A 95 28.83 6.99 -6.78
CA LEU A 95 27.80 6.33 -5.99
C LEU A 95 26.66 7.29 -5.64
N LYS A 96 27.02 8.53 -5.30
CA LYS A 96 26.05 9.58 -4.99
C LYS A 96 25.17 9.93 -6.20
N TRP A 97 25.76 10.06 -7.39
CA TRP A 97 25.03 10.33 -8.63
C TRP A 97 24.13 9.18 -9.03
N VAL A 98 24.61 7.93 -8.98
CA VAL A 98 23.81 6.74 -9.29
C VAL A 98 22.59 6.65 -8.35
N ALA A 99 22.79 6.81 -7.04
CA ALA A 99 21.70 6.80 -6.08
C ALA A 99 20.71 7.94 -6.31
N THR A 100 21.21 9.13 -6.64
CA THR A 100 20.36 10.30 -6.92
C THR A 100 19.53 10.10 -8.19
N ALA A 101 20.13 9.59 -9.26
CA ALA A 101 19.44 9.30 -10.53
C ALA A 101 18.38 8.21 -10.35
N TYR A 102 18.72 7.13 -9.62
CA TYR A 102 17.77 6.08 -9.29
C TYR A 102 16.57 6.62 -8.51
N ILE A 103 16.81 7.33 -7.39
CA ILE A 103 15.74 7.90 -6.57
C ILE A 103 14.89 8.86 -7.41
N TRP A 104 15.52 9.74 -8.18
CA TRP A 104 14.81 10.71 -9.01
C TRP A 104 13.92 10.04 -10.07
N PHE A 105 14.42 9.01 -10.76
CA PHE A 105 13.66 8.31 -11.79
C PHE A 105 12.51 7.48 -11.20
N PHE A 106 12.80 6.62 -10.22
CA PHE A 106 11.80 5.69 -9.70
C PHE A 106 10.80 6.35 -8.75
N ARG A 107 11.21 7.36 -7.96
CA ARG A 107 10.28 8.14 -7.13
C ARG A 107 9.59 9.27 -7.90
N GLY A 108 10.13 9.70 -9.04
CA GLY A 108 9.55 10.74 -9.88
C GLY A 108 8.56 10.23 -10.92
N THR A 109 8.52 8.93 -11.19
CA THR A 109 7.61 8.33 -12.18
C THR A 109 6.32 7.85 -11.51
N PRO A 110 5.14 8.12 -12.11
CA PRO A 110 3.88 7.61 -11.58
C PRO A 110 3.87 6.07 -11.52
N ILE A 111 3.42 5.51 -10.40
CA ILE A 111 3.39 4.05 -10.20
C ILE A 111 2.56 3.34 -11.28
N TYR A 112 1.47 3.97 -11.74
CA TYR A 112 0.64 3.44 -12.82
C TYR A 112 1.45 3.26 -14.12
N THR A 113 2.29 4.25 -14.45
CA THR A 113 3.19 4.18 -15.61
C THR A 113 4.20 3.05 -15.46
N GLN A 114 4.77 2.87 -14.26
CA GLN A 114 5.68 1.77 -14.00
C GLN A 114 4.99 0.42 -14.21
N LEU A 115 3.83 0.19 -13.59
CA LEU A 115 3.11 -1.07 -13.72
C LEU A 115 2.76 -1.41 -15.17
N ILE A 116 2.33 -0.41 -15.96
CA ILE A 116 2.09 -0.59 -17.39
C ILE A 116 3.40 -0.94 -18.10
N PHE A 117 4.46 -0.16 -17.89
CA PHE A 117 5.74 -0.38 -18.56
C PHE A 117 6.29 -1.79 -18.30
N TRP A 118 6.31 -2.23 -17.04
CA TRP A 118 6.73 -3.58 -16.69
C TRP A 118 5.82 -4.65 -17.29
N SER A 119 4.50 -4.40 -17.36
CA SER A 119 3.54 -5.32 -17.98
C SER A 119 3.73 -5.50 -19.49
N LEU A 120 4.33 -4.52 -20.16
CA LEU A 120 4.59 -4.53 -21.60
C LEU A 120 5.94 -5.17 -21.97
N LEU A 121 6.82 -5.45 -20.99
CA LEU A 121 8.14 -6.04 -21.27
C LEU A 121 8.10 -7.33 -22.10
N PRO A 122 7.20 -8.30 -21.85
CA PRO A 122 7.12 -9.50 -22.68
C PRO A 122 6.75 -9.21 -24.13
N THR A 123 6.02 -8.11 -24.37
CA THR A 123 5.63 -7.68 -25.71
C THR A 123 6.76 -6.91 -26.39
N LEU A 124 7.47 -6.06 -25.66
CA LEU A 124 8.60 -5.28 -26.16
C LEU A 124 9.84 -6.14 -26.44
N TYR A 125 10.08 -7.13 -25.57
CA TYR A 125 11.22 -8.04 -25.64
C TYR A 125 10.73 -9.50 -25.56
N PRO A 126 10.19 -10.07 -26.65
CA PRO A 126 9.56 -11.40 -26.62
C PRO A 126 10.54 -12.54 -26.32
N LYS A 127 11.81 -12.37 -26.68
CA LYS A 127 12.88 -13.34 -26.45
C LYS A 127 14.03 -12.63 -25.76
N LEU A 128 14.38 -13.10 -24.57
CA LEU A 128 15.61 -12.72 -23.90
C LEU A 128 16.62 -13.83 -24.13
N SER A 129 17.80 -13.43 -24.58
CA SER A 129 18.90 -14.35 -24.84
C SER A 129 20.04 -14.05 -23.88
N LEU A 130 20.50 -15.06 -23.16
CA LEU A 130 21.74 -15.01 -22.40
C LEU A 130 22.88 -15.39 -23.36
N GLY A 131 23.60 -14.37 -23.83
CA GLY A 131 24.75 -14.48 -24.73
C GLY A 131 25.80 -13.44 -24.40
N ILE A 132 26.96 -13.52 -25.05
CA ILE A 132 27.94 -12.44 -25.01
C ILE A 132 27.33 -11.26 -25.79
N PRO A 133 27.37 -10.01 -25.26
CA PRO A 133 26.97 -8.85 -26.03
C PRO A 133 27.75 -8.83 -27.35
N PHE A 134 27.05 -8.88 -28.50
CA PHE A 134 27.61 -8.97 -29.86
C PHE A 134 28.30 -10.31 -30.22
N GLY A 135 28.06 -11.38 -29.47
CA GLY A 135 28.55 -12.74 -29.74
C GLY A 135 27.41 -13.76 -29.93
N PRO A 136 27.72 -15.07 -29.90
CA PRO A 136 26.71 -16.12 -30.03
C PRO A 136 25.80 -16.18 -28.81
N GLU A 137 24.54 -16.47 -29.07
CA GLU A 137 23.48 -16.68 -28.09
C GLU A 137 23.54 -18.12 -27.55
N PHE A 138 23.70 -18.29 -26.24
CA PHE A 138 23.82 -19.62 -25.64
C PHE A 138 22.48 -20.17 -25.17
N VAL A 139 21.65 -19.33 -24.56
CA VAL A 139 20.35 -19.73 -24.00
C VAL A 139 19.30 -18.68 -24.34
N THR A 140 18.29 -19.06 -25.12
CA THR A 140 17.13 -18.21 -25.42
C THR A 140 15.96 -18.64 -24.57
N PHE A 141 15.27 -17.69 -23.96
CA PHE A 141 14.03 -17.93 -23.23
C PHE A 141 12.95 -16.95 -23.65
N GLU A 142 11.72 -17.46 -23.71
CA GLU A 142 10.54 -16.64 -24.02
C GLU A 142 10.17 -15.82 -22.79
N THR A 143 10.26 -14.51 -22.92
CA THR A 143 10.02 -13.57 -21.82
C THR A 143 8.62 -13.72 -21.26
N ALA A 144 7.63 -14.04 -22.11
CA ALA A 144 6.24 -14.27 -21.70
C ALA A 144 6.06 -15.46 -20.74
N ALA A 145 6.94 -16.46 -20.80
CA ALA A 145 6.86 -17.62 -19.91
C ALA A 145 7.31 -17.30 -18.48
N TYR A 146 8.21 -16.33 -18.32
CA TYR A 146 8.85 -16.02 -17.03
C TYR A 146 8.37 -14.70 -16.42
N PHE A 147 8.01 -13.70 -17.23
CA PHE A 147 7.50 -12.41 -16.78
C PHE A 147 5.96 -12.44 -16.70
N THR A 148 5.45 -13.23 -15.77
CA THR A 148 4.01 -13.29 -15.47
C THR A 148 3.52 -11.97 -14.84
N PRO A 149 2.20 -11.69 -14.83
CA PRO A 149 1.66 -10.48 -14.20
C PRO A 149 2.11 -10.27 -12.75
N PHE A 150 2.31 -11.37 -12.03
CA PHE A 150 2.85 -11.35 -10.67
C PHE A 150 4.27 -10.73 -10.63
N TRP A 151 5.20 -11.24 -11.45
CA TRP A 151 6.58 -10.76 -11.48
C TRP A 151 6.68 -9.31 -11.98
N MET A 152 5.84 -8.93 -12.94
CA MET A 152 5.81 -7.56 -13.46
C MET A 152 5.27 -6.58 -12.41
N ALA A 153 4.21 -6.95 -11.69
CA ALA A 153 3.71 -6.16 -10.57
C ALA A 153 4.74 -6.09 -9.43
N PHE A 154 5.44 -7.19 -9.15
CA PHE A 154 6.47 -7.25 -8.13
C PHE A 154 7.63 -6.29 -8.41
N VAL A 155 8.13 -6.27 -9.65
CA VAL A 155 9.19 -5.35 -10.08
C VAL A 155 8.70 -3.91 -10.02
N GLY A 156 7.49 -3.62 -10.53
CA GLY A 156 6.94 -2.27 -10.49
C GLY A 156 6.72 -1.72 -9.08
N LEU A 157 6.17 -2.53 -8.18
CA LEU A 157 5.93 -2.13 -6.79
C LEU A 157 7.23 -2.10 -5.96
N GLY A 158 8.14 -3.04 -6.19
CA GLY A 158 9.38 -3.17 -5.43
C GLY A 158 10.45 -2.13 -5.78
N LEU A 159 10.44 -1.62 -7.02
CA LEU A 159 11.39 -0.59 -7.47
C LEU A 159 10.95 0.85 -7.15
N ASN A 160 9.71 1.08 -6.70
CA ASN A 160 9.19 2.41 -6.41
C ASN A 160 9.67 2.96 -5.06
#